data_AF-A0A1C6TJB2-F1
#
_entry.id   AF-A0A1C6TJB2-F1
#
_cell.length_a   1.000
_cell.length_b   1.000
_cell.length_c   1.000
_cell.angle_alpha   90.00
_cell.angle_beta   90.00
_cell.angle_gamma   90.00
#
_symmetry.space_group_name_H-M   'P 1'
#
loop_
_entity.id
_entity.type
_entity.pdbx_description
1 polymer ?
#
loop_
_entity_poly.entity_id
_entity_poly.type
_entity_poly.pdbx_seq_one_letter_code
_entity_poly.pdbx_strand_id
1 'polypeptide(L)'
;MGASVPQSPSSPRLAWSLDTLPVWLVGVLAALVGAVVAEAFTLVARGAGVPMAAAGVWEEKAQKIGVGAVAQSVVLWSIGGIVLAVVLARWAKRPARTFVVACVGFTLLSLAGPGLAQDTAVSTQLVLGATHLLAAAVIVPILARRLAARDAAR
;
A
#
# COMPACT_ATOMS: atom_id res chain seq x y z
N MET A 1 -56.22 14.12 20.46
CA MET A 1 -54.89 14.14 21.10
C MET A 1 -54.03 13.04 20.49
N GLY A 2 -53.33 13.32 19.39
CA GLY A 2 -52.35 12.41 18.80
C GLY A 2 -50.96 13.02 19.02
N ALA A 3 -50.16 12.41 19.89
CA ALA A 3 -48.82 12.89 20.18
C ALA A 3 -47.92 12.70 18.94
N SER A 4 -47.36 13.79 18.46
CA SER A 4 -46.33 13.79 17.41
C SER A 4 -45.06 13.13 17.95
N VAL A 5 -44.67 12.01 17.35
CA VAL A 5 -43.39 11.34 17.64
C VAL A 5 -42.23 12.27 17.25
N PRO A 6 -41.30 12.59 18.17
CA PRO A 6 -40.13 13.41 17.84
C PRO A 6 -39.21 12.62 16.90
N GLN A 7 -38.95 13.16 15.71
CA GLN A 7 -37.97 12.60 14.79
C GLN A 7 -36.56 12.86 15.34
N SER A 8 -35.81 11.79 15.59
CA SER A 8 -34.41 11.89 16.01
C SER A 8 -33.58 12.63 14.95
N PRO A 9 -32.66 13.53 15.36
CA PRO A 9 -31.83 14.28 14.42
C PRO A 9 -30.93 13.30 13.65
N SER A 10 -31.03 13.35 12.32
CA SER A 10 -30.17 12.61 11.41
C SER A 10 -28.71 12.95 11.72
N SER A 11 -27.94 12.00 12.27
CA SER A 11 -26.50 12.18 12.41
C SER A 11 -25.93 12.48 11.03
N PRO A 12 -25.15 13.57 10.84
CA PRO A 12 -24.49 13.83 9.58
C PRO A 12 -23.53 12.67 9.33
N ARG A 13 -23.94 11.73 8.47
CA ARG A 13 -23.04 10.70 7.99
C ARG A 13 -21.92 11.48 7.31
N LEU A 14 -20.70 11.37 7.84
CA LEU A 14 -19.46 11.71 7.16
C LEU A 14 -19.24 10.79 5.94
N ALA A 15 -20.31 10.43 5.23
CA ALA A 15 -20.30 9.83 3.91
C ALA A 15 -20.01 10.94 2.90
N TRP A 16 -18.83 11.56 3.02
CA TRP A 16 -18.20 12.04 1.81
C TRP A 16 -18.03 10.80 0.94
N SER A 17 -18.86 10.67 -0.09
CA SER A 17 -18.81 9.54 -1.01
C SER A 17 -17.36 9.38 -1.45
N LEU A 18 -16.69 8.33 -0.99
CA LEU A 18 -15.38 7.92 -1.49
C LEU A 18 -15.42 7.74 -3.03
N ASP A 19 -16.63 7.60 -3.58
CA ASP A 19 -16.95 7.58 -5.00
C ASP A 19 -16.64 8.87 -5.76
N THR A 20 -16.56 10.03 -5.10
CA THR A 20 -16.23 11.32 -5.74
C THR A 20 -14.74 11.66 -5.64
N LEU A 21 -13.98 11.01 -4.75
CA LEU A 21 -12.57 11.36 -4.52
C LEU A 21 -11.70 11.01 -5.73
N PRO A 22 -10.78 11.90 -6.17
CA PRO A 22 -9.93 11.61 -7.31
C PRO A 22 -8.98 10.43 -7.01
N VAL A 23 -8.62 9.66 -8.05
CA VAL A 23 -7.78 8.45 -7.92
C VAL A 23 -6.47 8.73 -7.19
N TRP A 24 -5.85 9.88 -7.42
CA TRP A 24 -4.59 10.26 -6.78
C TRP A 24 -4.74 10.42 -5.26
N LEU A 25 -5.85 11.00 -4.77
CA LEU A 25 -6.06 11.24 -3.35
C LEU A 25 -6.31 9.93 -2.62
N VAL A 26 -7.14 9.05 -3.20
CA VAL A 26 -7.33 7.68 -2.70
C VAL A 26 -6.01 6.92 -2.67
N GLY A 27 -5.19 7.10 -3.71
CA GLY A 27 -3.84 6.53 -3.77
C GLY A 27 -2.91 7.01 -2.66
N VAL A 28 -2.87 8.32 -2.41
CA VAL A 28 -2.07 8.91 -1.32
C VAL A 28 -2.51 8.37 0.04
N LEU A 29 -3.82 8.36 0.32
CA LEU A 29 -4.36 7.84 1.58
C LEU A 29 -4.03 6.35 1.75
N ALA A 30 -4.20 5.55 0.70
CA ALA A 30 -3.85 4.14 0.72
C ALA A 30 -2.35 3.93 0.98
N ALA A 31 -1.49 4.72 0.36
CA ALA A 31 -0.04 4.67 0.57
C ALA A 31 0.36 5.02 2.00
N LEU A 32 -0.25 6.03 2.60
CA LEU A 32 -0.01 6.39 4.00
C LEU A 32 -0.44 5.28 4.95
N VAL A 33 -1.62 4.69 4.75
CA VAL A 33 -2.07 3.54 5.55
C VAL A 33 -1.13 2.35 5.36
N GLY A 34 -0.74 2.04 4.12
CA GLY A 34 0.22 0.98 3.82
C GLY A 34 1.57 1.19 4.49
N ALA A 35 2.08 2.43 4.51
CA ALA A 35 3.33 2.78 5.17
C ALA A 35 3.26 2.59 6.69
N VAL A 36 2.16 3.00 7.32
CA VAL A 36 1.93 2.80 8.76
C VAL A 36 1.85 1.31 9.09
N VAL A 37 1.09 0.53 8.32
CA VAL A 37 0.95 -0.92 8.54
C VAL A 37 2.29 -1.64 8.37
N ALA A 38 3.03 -1.30 7.31
CA ALA A 38 4.34 -1.88 7.03
C ALA A 38 5.36 -1.57 8.14
N GLU A 39 5.43 -0.32 8.59
CA GLU A 39 6.34 0.08 9.67
C GLU A 39 5.94 -0.52 11.02
N ALA A 40 4.65 -0.56 11.34
CA ALA A 40 4.18 -1.22 12.57
C ALA A 40 4.59 -2.69 12.60
N PHE A 41 4.49 -3.40 11.46
CA PHE A 41 4.94 -4.78 11.34
C PHE A 41 6.45 -4.92 11.56
N THR A 42 7.27 -4.05 10.97
CA THR A 42 8.73 -4.12 11.15
C THR A 42 9.18 -3.73 12.56
N LEU A 43 8.46 -2.83 13.24
CA LEU A 43 8.66 -2.52 14.65
C LEU A 43 8.37 -3.72 15.55
N VAL A 44 7.28 -4.46 15.29
CA VAL A 44 6.97 -5.71 16.00
C VAL A 44 8.07 -6.75 15.77
N ALA A 45 8.51 -6.93 14.52
CA ALA A 45 9.61 -7.85 14.20
C ALA A 45 10.92 -7.47 14.92
N ARG A 46 11.25 -6.18 14.96
CA ARG A 46 12.40 -5.66 15.71
C ARG A 46 12.27 -5.94 17.21
N GLY A 47 11.09 -5.71 17.79
CA GLY A 47 10.79 -6.03 19.19
C GLY A 47 10.90 -7.53 19.51
N ALA A 48 10.63 -8.39 18.52
CA ALA A 48 10.82 -9.84 18.60
C ALA A 48 12.27 -10.30 18.38
N GLY A 49 13.23 -9.37 18.23
CA GLY A 49 14.66 -9.68 18.11
C GLY A 49 15.16 -9.90 16.68
N VAL A 50 14.37 -9.58 15.65
CA VAL A 50 14.85 -9.64 14.27
C VAL A 50 15.96 -8.61 14.08
N PRO A 51 17.12 -8.96 13.48
CA PRO A 51 18.28 -8.07 13.38
C PRO A 51 18.02 -6.76 12.62
N MET A 52 17.05 -6.76 11.71
CA MET A 52 16.69 -5.63 10.85
C MET A 52 17.92 -5.01 10.16
N ALA A 53 18.80 -5.88 9.66
CA ALA A 53 19.92 -5.50 8.81
C ALA A 53 19.81 -6.27 7.50
N ALA A 54 19.98 -5.56 6.38
CA ALA A 54 19.92 -6.14 5.05
C ALA A 54 21.04 -5.58 4.19
N ALA A 55 21.62 -6.44 3.36
CA ALA A 55 22.54 -6.05 2.31
C ALA A 55 21.74 -5.76 1.03
N GLY A 56 22.05 -4.68 0.33
CA GLY A 56 21.58 -4.50 -1.04
C GLY A 56 22.11 -5.60 -1.97
N VAL A 57 21.46 -5.77 -3.12
CA VAL A 57 21.89 -6.74 -4.17
C VAL A 57 23.34 -6.47 -4.65
N TRP A 58 23.81 -5.23 -4.46
CA TRP A 58 25.13 -4.76 -4.87
C TRP A 58 26.02 -4.36 -3.68
N GLU A 59 25.62 -4.69 -2.45
CA GLU A 59 26.36 -4.34 -1.25
C GLU A 59 27.00 -5.57 -0.61
N GLU A 60 28.27 -5.45 -0.23
CA GLU A 60 29.03 -6.54 0.42
C GLU A 60 28.72 -6.70 1.92
N LYS A 61 28.00 -5.74 2.52
CA LYS A 61 27.72 -5.76 3.96
C LYS A 61 26.30 -5.33 4.25
N ALA A 62 25.65 -6.08 5.15
CA ALA A 62 24.32 -5.72 5.64
C ALA A 62 24.36 -4.39 6.41
N GLN A 63 23.52 -3.45 6.00
CA GLN A 63 23.30 -2.20 6.70
C GLN A 63 22.08 -2.28 7.60
N LYS A 64 22.12 -1.59 8.73
CA LYS A 64 20.98 -1.49 9.64
C LYS A 64 19.85 -0.72 8.97
N ILE A 65 18.66 -1.29 8.97
CA ILE A 65 17.43 -0.64 8.54
C ILE A 65 17.00 0.29 9.68
N GLY A 66 17.03 1.59 9.44
CA GLY A 66 16.56 2.60 10.40
C GLY A 66 15.07 2.47 10.71
N VAL A 67 14.65 2.94 11.89
CA VAL A 67 13.22 3.14 12.16
C VAL A 67 12.69 4.19 11.19
N GLY A 68 11.52 3.96 10.60
CA GLY A 68 10.90 4.82 9.60
C GLY A 68 11.41 4.61 8.17
N ALA A 69 12.50 3.86 7.96
CA ALA A 69 13.04 3.61 6.62
C ALA A 69 12.04 2.85 5.75
N VAL A 70 11.30 1.90 6.32
CA VAL A 70 10.28 1.13 5.60
C VAL A 70 9.09 2.03 5.24
N ALA A 71 8.57 2.80 6.19
CA ALA A 71 7.52 3.78 5.90
C ALA A 71 7.91 4.74 4.76
N GLN A 72 9.12 5.31 4.82
CA GLN A 72 9.65 6.20 3.80
C GLN A 72 9.73 5.52 2.43
N SER A 73 10.25 4.30 2.36
CA SER A 73 10.32 3.53 1.11
C SER A 73 8.93 3.26 0.54
N VAL A 74 7.97 2.85 1.37
CA VAL A 74 6.59 2.61 0.90
C VAL A 74 5.98 3.87 0.30
N VAL A 75 6.13 5.03 0.97
CA VAL A 75 5.62 6.30 0.44
C VAL A 75 6.28 6.65 -0.88
N LEU A 76 7.62 6.59 -0.95
CA LEU A 76 8.39 6.93 -2.15
C LEU A 76 7.98 6.06 -3.35
N TRP A 77 7.98 4.73 -3.18
CA TRP A 77 7.64 3.79 -4.25
C TRP A 77 6.16 3.84 -4.63
N SER A 78 5.27 4.22 -3.71
CA SER A 78 3.84 4.38 -4.00
C SER A 78 3.58 5.51 -4.99
N ILE A 79 4.44 6.54 -5.08
CA ILE A 79 4.28 7.64 -6.04
C ILE A 79 4.19 7.10 -7.47
N GLY A 80 5.10 6.20 -7.86
CA GLY A 80 5.09 5.57 -9.18
C GLY A 80 3.81 4.76 -9.44
N GLY A 81 3.36 4.00 -8.44
CA GLY A 81 2.11 3.25 -8.51
C GLY A 81 0.88 4.14 -8.66
N ILE A 82 0.84 5.28 -7.96
CA ILE A 82 -0.25 6.25 -8.06
C ILE A 82 -0.26 6.92 -9.44
N VAL A 83 0.90 7.34 -9.94
CA VAL A 83 1.05 7.89 -11.30
C VAL A 83 0.55 6.88 -12.33
N LEU A 84 0.98 5.62 -12.23
CA LEU A 84 0.52 4.54 -13.10
C LEU A 84 -1.01 4.37 -13.03
N ALA A 85 -1.59 4.38 -11.83
CA ALA A 85 -3.04 4.29 -11.65
C ALA A 85 -3.77 5.46 -12.33
N VAL A 86 -3.28 6.69 -12.19
CA VAL A 86 -3.87 7.89 -12.82
C VAL A 86 -3.77 7.82 -14.34
N VAL A 87 -2.63 7.38 -14.87
CA VAL A 87 -2.38 7.16 -16.32
C VAL A 87 -3.36 6.13 -16.86
N LEU A 88 -3.45 4.95 -16.23
CA LEU A 88 -4.36 3.88 -16.62
C LEU A 88 -5.81 4.34 -16.51
N ALA A 89 -6.18 5.06 -15.45
CA ALA A 89 -7.51 5.61 -15.29
C ALA A 89 -7.90 6.54 -16.44
N ARG A 90 -6.94 7.19 -17.11
CA ARG A 90 -7.23 8.11 -18.23
C ARG A 90 -7.34 7.38 -19.56
N TRP A 91 -6.44 6.43 -19.82
CA TRP A 91 -6.22 5.91 -21.17
C TRP A 91 -6.43 4.40 -21.38
N ALA A 92 -6.54 3.61 -20.32
CA ALA A 92 -6.69 2.15 -20.47
C ALA A 92 -8.14 1.75 -20.74
N LYS A 93 -8.34 0.70 -21.56
CA LYS A 93 -9.65 0.08 -21.81
C LYS A 93 -10.20 -0.73 -20.62
N ARG A 94 -9.30 -1.20 -19.73
CA ARG A 94 -9.63 -2.01 -18.53
C ARG A 94 -8.69 -1.62 -17.38
N PRO A 95 -8.82 -0.39 -16.84
CA PRO A 95 -7.82 0.22 -15.96
C PRO A 95 -7.51 -0.60 -14.72
N ALA A 96 -8.53 -1.13 -14.04
CA ALA A 96 -8.35 -1.93 -12.83
C ALA A 96 -7.55 -3.22 -13.07
N ARG A 97 -7.88 -3.96 -14.14
CA ARG A 97 -7.19 -5.22 -14.47
C ARG A 97 -5.72 -4.97 -14.85
N THR A 98 -5.45 -3.97 -15.69
CA THR A 98 -4.07 -3.63 -16.09
C THR A 98 -3.24 -3.18 -14.90
N PHE A 99 -3.82 -2.39 -13.98
CA PHE A 99 -3.16 -1.95 -12.77
C PHE A 99 -2.77 -3.13 -11.87
N VAL A 100 -3.70 -4.06 -11.60
CA VAL A 100 -3.42 -5.24 -10.77
C VAL A 100 -2.30 -6.09 -11.38
N VAL A 101 -2.34 -6.36 -12.68
CA VAL A 101 -1.29 -7.14 -13.36
C VAL A 101 0.09 -6.48 -13.23
N ALA A 102 0.15 -5.16 -13.44
CA ALA A 102 1.40 -4.41 -13.26
C ALA A 102 1.90 -4.47 -11.81
N CYS A 103 1.02 -4.25 -10.83
CA CYS A 103 1.37 -4.32 -9.42
C CYS A 103 1.84 -5.72 -8.99
N VAL A 104 1.23 -6.79 -9.52
CA VAL A 104 1.70 -8.15 -9.28
C VAL A 104 3.12 -8.33 -9.82
N GLY A 105 3.39 -7.89 -11.05
CA GLY A 105 4.75 -7.92 -11.63
C GLY A 105 5.76 -7.15 -10.79
N PHE A 106 5.42 -5.93 -10.35
CA PHE A 106 6.28 -5.13 -9.47
C PHE A 106 6.47 -5.77 -8.09
N THR A 107 5.44 -6.41 -7.53
CA THR A 107 5.54 -7.10 -6.24
C THR A 107 6.51 -8.27 -6.34
N LEU A 108 6.38 -9.09 -7.40
CA LEU A 108 7.30 -10.20 -7.64
C LEU A 108 8.74 -9.70 -7.84
N LEU A 109 8.93 -8.62 -8.60
CA LEU A 109 10.24 -7.98 -8.75
C LEU A 109 10.79 -7.47 -7.41
N SER A 110 9.93 -6.89 -6.58
CA SER A 110 10.32 -6.38 -5.26
C SER A 110 10.71 -7.50 -4.29
N LEU A 111 10.09 -8.67 -4.38
CA LEU A 111 10.44 -9.84 -3.57
C LEU A 111 11.78 -10.46 -3.96
N ALA A 112 12.22 -10.27 -5.21
CA ALA A 112 13.53 -10.74 -5.66
C ALA A 112 14.68 -10.08 -4.88
N GLY A 113 14.53 -8.81 -4.48
CA GLY A 113 15.54 -8.10 -3.69
C GLY A 113 15.87 -8.84 -2.37
N PRO A 114 14.89 -8.99 -1.45
CA PRO A 114 15.09 -9.74 -0.22
C PRO A 114 15.48 -11.21 -0.45
N GLY A 115 14.92 -11.86 -1.48
CA GLY A 115 15.19 -13.27 -1.76
C GLY A 115 16.61 -13.56 -2.28
N LEU A 116 17.27 -12.57 -2.88
CA LEU A 116 18.62 -12.72 -3.46
C LEU A 116 19.73 -12.18 -2.55
N ALA A 117 19.40 -11.46 -1.47
CA ALA A 117 20.37 -10.81 -0.59
C ALA A 117 21.11 -11.81 0.32
N GLN A 118 22.21 -12.39 -0.17
CA GLN A 118 22.94 -13.51 0.46
C GLN A 118 23.44 -13.20 1.89
N ASP A 119 23.89 -11.97 2.16
CA ASP A 119 24.38 -11.54 3.48
C ASP A 119 23.28 -10.99 4.40
N THR A 120 22.01 -11.27 4.09
CA THR A 120 20.87 -10.89 4.91
C THR A 120 20.36 -12.10 5.67
N ALA A 121 20.23 -11.99 6.99
CA ALA A 121 19.63 -13.05 7.81
C ALA A 121 18.25 -13.45 7.26
N VAL A 122 17.98 -14.76 7.18
CA VAL A 122 16.72 -15.30 6.63
C VAL A 122 15.49 -14.69 7.32
N SER A 123 15.55 -14.48 8.64
CA SER A 123 14.49 -13.80 9.39
C SER A 123 14.22 -12.38 8.87
N THR A 124 15.26 -11.62 8.54
CA THR A 124 15.11 -10.27 7.97
C THR A 124 14.58 -10.35 6.55
N GLN A 125 15.06 -11.28 5.72
CA GLN A 125 14.52 -11.47 4.36
C GLN A 125 13.02 -11.78 4.37
N LEU A 126 12.58 -12.68 5.27
CA LEU A 126 11.16 -13.03 5.44
C LEU A 126 10.33 -11.83 5.89
N VAL A 127 10.83 -11.05 6.86
CA VAL A 127 10.15 -9.83 7.32
C VAL A 127 10.04 -8.80 6.19
N LEU A 128 11.10 -8.59 5.41
CA LEU A 128 11.06 -7.67 4.26
C LEU A 128 10.10 -8.16 3.17
N GLY A 129 10.14 -9.46 2.84
CA GLY A 129 9.20 -10.06 1.90
C GLY A 129 7.74 -9.90 2.35
N ALA A 130 7.45 -10.23 3.61
CA ALA A 130 6.12 -10.07 4.20
C ALA A 130 5.66 -8.60 4.21
N THR A 131 6.58 -7.66 4.45
CA THR A 131 6.30 -6.23 4.42
C THR A 131 5.84 -5.77 3.03
N HIS A 132 6.49 -6.25 1.96
CA HIS A 132 6.04 -5.98 0.59
C HIS A 132 4.64 -6.52 0.32
N LEU A 133 4.36 -7.75 0.77
CA LEU A 133 3.04 -8.35 0.62
C LEU A 133 1.97 -7.58 1.39
N LEU A 134 2.26 -7.14 2.62
CA LEU A 134 1.34 -6.33 3.43
C LEU A 134 1.04 -5.00 2.76
N ALA A 135 2.07 -4.27 2.30
CA ALA A 135 1.90 -3.01 1.59
C ALA A 135 1.05 -3.20 0.32
N ALA A 136 1.33 -4.24 -0.48
CA ALA A 136 0.58 -4.56 -1.69
C ALA A 136 -0.88 -4.93 -1.37
N ALA A 137 -1.11 -5.76 -0.36
CA ALA A 137 -2.44 -6.20 0.07
C ALA A 137 -3.31 -5.05 0.59
N VAL A 138 -2.71 -3.97 1.12
CA VAL A 138 -3.44 -2.76 1.50
C VAL A 138 -3.69 -1.86 0.30
N ILE A 139 -2.64 -1.50 -0.43
CA ILE A 139 -2.68 -0.41 -1.42
C ILE A 139 -3.39 -0.84 -2.71
N VAL A 140 -3.01 -2.01 -3.26
CA VAL A 140 -3.46 -2.47 -4.59
C VAL A 140 -4.98 -2.64 -4.67
N PRO A 141 -5.66 -3.33 -3.74
CA PRO A 141 -7.10 -3.52 -3.87
C PRO A 141 -7.88 -2.22 -3.67
N ILE A 142 -7.40 -1.27 -2.86
CA ILE A 142 -8.03 0.05 -2.70
C ILE A 142 -8.02 0.81 -4.03
N LEU A 143 -6.86 0.91 -4.67
CA LEU A 143 -6.72 1.58 -5.96
C LEU A 143 -7.46 0.83 -7.07
N ALA A 144 -7.39 -0.51 -7.11
CA ALA A 144 -8.09 -1.32 -8.10
C ALA A 144 -9.61 -1.14 -8.03
N ARG A 145 -10.20 -1.15 -6.83
CA ARG A 145 -11.63 -0.85 -6.64
C ARG A 145 -11.97 0.55 -7.09
N ARG A 146 -11.13 1.55 -6.79
CA ARG A 146 -11.37 2.92 -7.23
C ARG A 146 -11.32 3.08 -8.75
N LEU A 147 -10.39 2.40 -9.41
CA LEU A 147 -10.30 2.37 -10.86
C LEU A 147 -11.54 1.71 -11.49
N ALA A 148 -12.02 0.61 -10.92
CA ALA A 148 -13.23 -0.06 -11.39
C ALA A 148 -14.49 0.81 -11.22
N ALA A 149 -14.65 1.47 -10.07
CA ALA A 149 -15.78 2.37 -9.82
C ALA A 149 -15.79 3.56 -10.79
N ARG A 150 -14.61 4.11 -11.11
CA ARG A 150 -14.48 5.20 -12.09
C ARG A 150 -14.80 4.73 -13.51
N ASP A 151 -14.38 3.53 -13.88
CA ASP A 151 -14.63 2.93 -15.19
C ASP A 151 -16.13 2.68 -15.42
N ALA A 152 -16.83 2.21 -14.38
CA ALA A 152 -18.29 2.03 -14.42
C ALA A 152 -19.10 3.34 -14.51
N ALA A 153 -18.48 4.49 -14.18
CA ALA A 153 -19.11 5.81 -14.23
C ALA A 153 -18.77 6.60 -15.52
N ARG A 154 -18.02 6.01 -16.45
CA ARG A 154 -17.68 6.58 -17.77
C ARG A 154 -18.66 6.11 -18.82
#